data_AF-A0AAV2WLG1-F1
#
_entry.id   AF-A0AAV2WLG1-F1
#
_cell.length_a   1.000
_cell.length_b   1.000
_cell.length_c   1.000
_cell.angle_alpha   90.00
_cell.angle_beta   90.00
_cell.angle_gamma   90.00
#
_symmetry.space_group_name_H-M   'P 1'
#
loop_
_entity.id
_entity.type
_entity.pdbx_description
1 polymer ?
#
loop_
_entity_poly.entity_id
_entity_poly.type
_entity_poly.pdbx_seq_one_letter_code
_entity_poly.pdbx_strand_id
1 'polypeptide(L)' 'MDFGSGGNTDAKAWKDIWGAGQGIGPIREVTSTARLVERLGREYTEARNRLLAESLAPAGV' A
#
# COMPACT_ATOMS: atom_id res chain seq x y z
N MET A 1 1.61 -8.52 -16.69
CA MET A 1 1.94 -9.78 -16.00
C MET A 1 1.32 -10.90 -16.81
N ASP A 2 2.14 -11.86 -17.24
CA ASP A 2 1.69 -13.09 -17.89
C ASP A 2 1.58 -14.17 -16.81
N PHE A 3 0.38 -14.72 -16.62
CA PHE A 3 0.10 -15.76 -15.62
C PHE A 3 -0.07 -17.14 -16.28
N GLY A 4 0.25 -17.29 -17.57
CA GLY A 4 0.18 -18.57 -18.23
C GLY A 4 0.54 -18.50 -19.71
N SER A 5 1.78 -18.87 -20.02
CA SER A 5 2.16 -19.36 -21.35
C SER A 5 3.12 -20.54 -21.20
N GLY A 6 2.55 -21.74 -21.42
CA GLY A 6 3.18 -22.90 -22.05
C GLY A 6 4.58 -23.36 -21.61
N GLY A 7 4.62 -24.59 -21.07
CA GLY A 7 5.77 -25.49 -21.24
C GLY A 7 6.74 -25.54 -20.05
N ASN A 8 6.74 -26.68 -19.37
CA ASN A 8 7.82 -27.14 -18.48
C ASN A 8 8.34 -26.13 -17.44
N THR A 9 7.48 -25.65 -16.56
CA THR A 9 7.90 -25.01 -15.31
C THR A 9 7.32 -25.78 -14.14
N ASP A 10 8.19 -26.28 -13.26
CA ASP A 10 7.82 -27.09 -12.07
C ASP A 10 6.93 -26.32 -11.06
N ALA A 11 6.74 -25.02 -11.26
CA ALA A 11 5.91 -24.15 -10.44
C ALA A 11 4.44 -24.16 -10.94
N LYS A 12 3.53 -24.60 -10.08
CA LYS A 12 2.09 -24.56 -10.30
C LYS A 12 1.57 -23.17 -9.94
N ALA A 13 1.00 -22.44 -10.91
CA ALA A 13 0.54 -21.06 -10.73
C ALA A 13 -0.38 -20.84 -9.50
N TRP A 14 -1.28 -21.77 -9.21
CA TRP A 14 -2.21 -21.68 -8.08
C TRP A 14 -1.57 -21.96 -6.70
N LYS A 15 -0.36 -22.51 -6.68
CA LYS A 15 0.36 -22.90 -5.47
C LYS A 15 1.60 -22.03 -5.22
N ASP A 16 2.33 -21.76 -6.29
CA ASP A 16 3.71 -21.28 -6.22
C ASP A 16 3.85 -19.82 -6.68
N ILE A 17 2.80 -19.22 -7.26
CA ILE A 17 2.78 -17.83 -7.71
C ILE A 17 1.83 -17.01 -6.82
N TRP A 18 2.35 -15.93 -6.25
CA TRP A 18 1.59 -15.00 -5.40
C TRP A 18 1.49 -13.64 -6.08
N GLY A 19 0.28 -13.08 -6.11
CA GLY A 19 0.01 -11.75 -6.67
C GLY A 19 0.07 -10.66 -5.60
N ALA A 20 0.82 -9.60 -5.86
CA ALA A 20 0.80 -8.38 -5.06
C ALA A 20 0.93 -7.13 -5.95
N GLY A 21 0.25 -6.04 -5.58
CA GLY A 21 0.37 -4.75 -6.26
C GLY A 21 1.61 -3.98 -5.81
N GLN A 22 1.92 -2.87 -6.51
CA GLN A 22 3.08 -2.00 -6.20
C GLN A 22 3.06 -1.44 -4.76
N GLY A 23 1.87 -1.35 -4.15
CA GLY A 23 1.70 -0.90 -2.77
C GLY A 23 2.16 -1.89 -1.68
N ILE A 24 2.74 -3.05 -2.03
CA ILE A 24 3.17 -4.04 -1.05
C ILE A 24 4.46 -3.65 -0.30
N GLY A 25 5.35 -2.87 -0.92
CA GLY A 25 6.66 -2.53 -0.35
C GLY A 25 6.61 -1.82 1.03
N PRO A 26 5.66 -0.90 1.27
CA PRO A 26 5.49 -0.27 2.58
C PRO A 26 4.86 -1.15 3.67
N ILE A 27 4.37 -2.36 3.36
CA ILE A 27 3.71 -3.23 4.35
C ILE A 27 4.76 -3.93 5.21
N ARG A 28 4.74 -3.65 6.52
CA ARG A 28 5.79 -4.07 7.48
C ARG A 28 5.31 -5.02 8.57
N GLU A 29 4.00 -5.25 8.66
CA GLU A 29 3.40 -6.03 9.76
C GLU A 29 2.13 -6.74 9.32
N VAL A 30 1.80 -7.83 10.00
CA VAL A 30 0.48 -8.46 9.97
C VAL A 30 -0.34 -7.88 11.12
N THR A 31 -1.52 -7.33 10.81
CA THR A 31 -2.40 -6.69 11.79
C THR A 31 -3.86 -7.00 11.49
N SER A 32 -4.77 -6.66 12.40
CA SER A 32 -6.20 -6.83 12.15
C SER A 32 -6.70 -5.80 11.15
N THR A 33 -7.72 -6.16 10.38
CA THR A 33 -8.41 -5.23 9.47
C THR A 33 -8.87 -3.97 10.20
N ALA A 34 -9.43 -4.12 11.41
CA ALA A 34 -9.89 -3.00 12.22
C ALA A 34 -8.76 -2.01 12.53
N ARG A 35 -7.58 -2.52 12.96
CA ARG A 35 -6.42 -1.68 13.24
C ARG A 35 -5.86 -1.00 11.99
N LEU A 36 -5.85 -1.70 10.87
CA LEU A 36 -5.40 -1.11 9.60
C LEU A 36 -6.30 0.05 9.18
N VAL A 37 -7.62 -0.14 9.23
CA VAL A 37 -8.60 0.89 8.86
C VAL A 37 -8.50 2.10 9.79
N GLU A 38 -8.41 1.87 11.11
CA GLU A 38 -8.21 2.93 12.10
C GLU A 38 -6.94 3.74 11.81
N ARG A 39 -5.82 3.05 11.56
CA ARG A 39 -4.55 3.70 11.21
C ARG A 39 -4.68 4.57 9.97
N LEU A 40 -5.28 4.04 8.90
CA LEU A 40 -5.46 4.78 7.64
C LEU A 40 -6.30 6.05 7.84
N GLY A 41 -7.38 5.98 8.62
CA GLY A 41 -8.22 7.15 8.92
C GLY A 41 -7.47 8.25 9.68
N ARG A 42 -6.65 7.85 10.66
CA ARG A 42 -5.78 8.76 11.40
C ARG A 42 -4.73 9.41 10.49
N GLU A 43 -3.99 8.62 9.73
CA GLU A 43 -2.92 9.09 8.83
C GLU A 43 -3.46 10.05 7.76
N TYR A 44 -4.64 9.77 7.20
CA TYR A 44 -5.32 10.67 6.28
C TYR A 44 -5.61 12.03 6.92
N THR A 45 -6.16 12.02 8.15
CA THR A 45 -6.50 13.26 8.86
C THR A 45 -5.25 14.08 9.18
N GLU A 46 -4.18 13.43 9.63
CA GLU A 46 -2.89 14.07 9.88
C GLU A 46 -2.29 14.68 8.62
N ALA A 47 -2.30 13.94 7.50
CA ALA A 47 -1.79 14.43 6.22
C ALA A 47 -2.60 15.61 5.69
N ARG A 48 -3.95 15.54 5.76
CA ARG A 48 -4.84 16.64 5.36
C ARG A 48 -4.55 17.91 6.17
N ASN A 49 -4.43 17.78 7.48
CA ASN A 49 -4.17 18.92 8.36
C ASN A 49 -2.80 19.54 8.08
N ARG A 50 -1.77 18.72 7.80
CA ARG A 50 -0.43 19.19 7.42
C ARG A 50 -0.46 20.00 6.12
N LEU A 51 -1.11 19.46 5.07
CA LEU A 51 -1.24 20.16 3.79
C LEU A 51 -1.98 21.49 3.93
N LEU A 52 -3.04 21.54 4.73
CA LEU A 52 -3.77 22.79 5.00
C LEU A 52 -2.89 23.80 5.74
N ALA A 53 -2.17 23.37 6.78
CA ALA A 53 -1.25 24.24 7.52
C ALA A 53 -0.12 24.79 6.63
N GLU A 54 0.47 23.95 5.77
CA GLU A 54 1.49 24.36 4.81
C GLU A 54 0.94 25.32 3.75
N SER A 55 -0.29 25.08 3.26
CA SER A 55 -0.93 25.95 2.27
C SER A 55 -1.33 27.33 2.82
N LEU A 56 -1.55 27.43 4.14
CA LEU A 56 -1.93 28.66 4.84
C LEU A 56 -0.74 29.39 5.47
N ALA A 57 0.44 28.77 5.51
CA ALA A 57 1.66 29.46 5.88
C ALA A 57 2.03 30.44 4.74
N PRO A 58 2.26 31.74 5.02
CA PRO A 58 2.75 32.64 3.99
C PRO A 58 4.06 32.07 3.45
N ALA A 59 4.18 31.96 2.12
CA ALA A 59 5.45 31.69 1.47
C ALA A 59 6.48 32.65 2.06
N GLY A 60 7.55 32.11 2.63
CA GLY A 60 8.47 32.84 3.49
C GLY A 60 8.82 34.25 3.01
N VAL A 61 8.80 35.18 3.96
CA VAL A 61 9.65 36.38 3.93
C VAL A 61 11.08 35.94 4.25
#